data_AF-A0AAW5QUE8-F1
#
_entry.id   AF-A0AAW5QUE8-F1
#
_cell.length_a   1.000
_cell.length_b   1.000
_cell.length_c   1.000
_cell.angle_alpha   90.00
_cell.angle_beta   90.00
_cell.angle_gamma   90.00
#
_symmetry.space_group_name_H-M   'P 1'
#
loop_
_entity.id
_entity.type
_entity.pdbx_description
1 polymer ?
#
loop_
_entity_poly.entity_id
_entity_poly.type
_entity_poly.pdbx_seq_one_letter_code
_entity_poly.pdbx_strand_id
1 'polypeptide(L)'
;RSGHLYFTLKDDKSSVKCAIFKYIYKNIPTDLKEGDHVKIMGSATVYEANGSFQIIAETLEKTNKLGSLFEKLEMLKKMYL
;
A
#
# COMPACT_ATOMS: atom_id res chain seq x y z
N ARG A 1 -21.21 -6.66 -8.08
CA ARG A 1 -20.31 -5.77 -7.30
C ARG A 1 -18.90 -5.93 -7.86
N SER A 2 -18.39 -4.90 -8.53
CA SER A 2 -17.03 -4.87 -9.08
C SER A 2 -16.04 -5.13 -7.95
N GLY A 3 -15.29 -6.24 -7.99
CA GLY A 3 -14.42 -6.70 -6.90
C GLY A 3 -13.14 -5.88 -6.76
N HIS A 4 -13.26 -4.57 -6.83
CA HIS A 4 -12.19 -3.60 -6.65
C HIS A 4 -12.10 -3.22 -5.18
N LEU A 5 -10.88 -3.00 -4.70
CA LEU A 5 -10.63 -2.52 -3.36
C LEU A 5 -10.37 -1.02 -3.44
N TYR A 6 -11.15 -0.25 -2.71
CA TYR A 6 -10.93 1.18 -2.53
C TYR A 6 -10.55 1.42 -1.07
N PHE A 7 -9.42 2.06 -0.85
CA PHE A 7 -8.92 2.41 0.48
C PHE A 7 -8.24 3.76 0.42
N THR A 8 -7.94 4.32 1.59
CA THR A 8 -7.22 5.60 1.70
C THR A 8 -6.00 5.37 2.56
N LEU A 9 -4.82 5.69 2.04
CA LEU A 9 -3.62 5.74 2.85
C LEU A 9 -3.56 7.10 3.51
N LYS A 10 -3.40 7.10 4.83
CA LYS A 10 -3.19 8.30 5.63
C LYS A 10 -1.76 8.27 6.15
N ASP A 11 -1.13 9.42 6.07
CA ASP A 11 0.17 9.74 6.67
C ASP A 11 -0.04 10.92 7.64
N ASP A 12 0.97 11.29 8.42
CA ASP A 12 0.88 12.34 9.45
C ASP A 12 0.35 13.68 8.90
N LYS A 13 0.61 13.98 7.63
CA LYS A 13 0.26 15.27 7.01
C LYS A 13 -0.66 15.17 5.80
N SER A 14 -1.00 13.96 5.35
CA SER A 14 -1.72 13.82 4.09
C SER A 14 -2.54 12.54 4.01
N SER A 15 -3.51 12.53 3.09
CA SER A 15 -4.29 11.34 2.78
C SER A 15 -4.41 11.21 1.28
N VAL A 16 -4.19 10.00 0.77
CA VAL A 16 -4.30 9.68 -0.66
C VAL A 16 -5.28 8.54 -0.88
N LYS A 17 -6.17 8.73 -1.86
CA LYS A 17 -7.11 7.69 -2.28
C LYS A 17 -6.37 6.65 -3.11
N CYS A 18 -6.65 5.38 -2.85
CA CYS A 18 -6.05 4.26 -3.54
C CYS A 18 -7.14 3.32 -4.04
N ALA A 19 -6.93 2.79 -5.24
CA ALA A 19 -7.79 1.77 -5.82
C ALA A 19 -6.95 0.59 -6.30
N ILE A 20 -7.42 -0.63 -6.05
CA ILE A 20 -6.85 -1.84 -6.61
C ILE A 20 -7.92 -2.59 -7.39
N PHE A 21 -7.60 -2.93 -8.62
CA PHE A 21 -8.49 -3.66 -9.50
C PHE A 21 -8.52 -5.16 -9.18
N LYS A 22 -9.63 -5.82 -9.52
CA LYS A 22 -9.91 -7.21 -9.13
C LYS A 22 -8.88 -8.20 -9.70
N TYR A 23 -8.36 -7.90 -10.90
CA TYR A 23 -7.38 -8.77 -11.57
C TYR A 23 -6.03 -8.81 -10.82
N ILE A 24 -5.72 -7.74 -10.08
CA ILE A 24 -4.54 -7.61 -9.22
C ILE A 24 -4.79 -8.20 -7.83
N TYR A 25 -6.06 -8.20 -7.39
CA TYR A 25 -6.49 -8.62 -6.06
C TYR A 25 -6.09 -10.06 -5.68
N LYS A 26 -5.69 -10.91 -6.64
CA LYS A 26 -5.24 -12.29 -6.37
C LYS A 26 -4.06 -12.38 -5.38
N ASN A 27 -3.22 -11.35 -5.31
CA ASN A 27 -2.06 -11.31 -4.42
C ASN A 27 -2.28 -10.45 -3.17
N ILE A 28 -3.52 -10.06 -2.87
CA ILE A 28 -3.82 -9.19 -1.73
C ILE A 28 -4.10 -10.02 -0.48
N PRO A 29 -3.50 -9.66 0.68
CA PRO A 29 -3.84 -10.24 1.96
C PRO A 29 -5.35 -10.16 2.23
N THR A 30 -5.99 -11.29 2.49
CA THR A 30 -7.44 -11.34 2.77
C THR A 30 -7.80 -10.78 4.15
N ASP A 31 -6.81 -10.53 5.01
CA ASP A 31 -6.94 -10.07 6.39
C ASP A 31 -6.66 -8.57 6.59
N LEU A 32 -6.66 -7.78 5.51
CA LEU A 32 -6.53 -6.31 5.60
C LEU A 32 -7.63 -5.72 6.49
N LYS A 33 -7.21 -4.96 7.49
CA LYS A 33 -8.08 -4.26 8.43
C LYS A 33 -7.72 -2.78 8.50
N GLU A 34 -8.69 -1.97 8.91
CA GLU A 34 -8.45 -0.57 9.18
C GLU A 34 -7.41 -0.42 10.30
N GLY A 35 -6.41 0.42 10.08
CA GLY A 35 -5.25 0.59 10.98
C GLY A 35 -4.04 -0.29 10.63
N ASP A 36 -4.13 -1.19 9.65
CA ASP A 36 -2.96 -1.91 9.15
C ASP A 36 -2.00 -0.96 8.44
N HIS A 37 -0.71 -1.15 8.70
CA HIS A 37 0.33 -0.54 7.88
C HIS A 37 0.52 -1.39 6.63
N VAL A 38 0.51 -0.73 5.48
CA VAL A 38 0.65 -1.40 4.19
C VAL A 38 1.61 -0.63 3.32
N LYS A 39 2.33 -1.36 2.48
CA LYS A 39 3.16 -0.84 1.41
C LYS A 39 2.46 -1.15 0.10
N ILE A 40 2.32 -0.15 -0.75
CA ILE A 40 1.73 -0.31 -2.07
C ILE A 40 2.74 0.11 -3.13
N MET A 41 2.64 -0.49 -4.31
CA MET A 41 3.34 -0.05 -5.51
C MET A 41 2.32 0.12 -6.63
N GLY A 42 2.47 1.14 -7.45
CA GLY A 42 1.55 1.39 -8.55
C GLY A 42 1.71 2.79 -9.15
N SER A 43 0.74 3.18 -9.96
CA SER A 43 0.77 4.43 -10.71
C SER A 43 -0.04 5.52 -10.04
N ALA A 44 0.55 6.70 -9.88
CA ALA A 44 -0.14 7.92 -9.49
C ALA A 44 -0.95 8.46 -10.68
N THR A 45 -2.22 8.77 -10.47
CA THR A 45 -3.12 9.29 -11.50
C THR A 45 -3.93 10.45 -10.95
N VAL A 46 -4.09 11.49 -11.76
CA VAL A 46 -4.97 12.62 -11.45
C VAL A 46 -6.22 12.49 -12.29
N TYR A 47 -7.38 12.58 -11.64
CA TYR A 47 -8.65 12.67 -12.38
C TYR A 47 -8.91 14.12 -12.74
N GLU A 48 -8.78 14.45 -14.03
CA GLU A 48 -8.78 15.83 -14.53
C GLU A 48 -10.07 16.59 -14.21
N ALA A 49 -11.22 15.91 -14.18
CA ALA A 49 -12.51 16.57 -13.99
C ALA A 49 -12.69 17.21 -12.60
N ASN A 50 -11.95 16.78 -11.58
CA ASN A 50 -12.03 17.32 -10.22
C ASN A 50 -10.65 17.50 -9.56
N GLY A 51 -9.57 17.38 -10.33
CA GLY A 51 -8.19 17.46 -9.83
C GLY A 51 -7.84 16.45 -8.74
N SER A 52 -8.63 15.38 -8.57
CA SER A 52 -8.41 14.44 -7.47
C SER A 52 -7.25 13.51 -7.77
N PHE A 53 -6.29 13.50 -6.86
CA PHE A 53 -5.16 12.58 -6.90
C PHE A 53 -5.58 11.20 -6.37
N GLN A 54 -5.25 10.15 -7.13
CA GLN A 54 -5.45 8.77 -6.74
C GLN A 54 -4.26 7.90 -7.14
N ILE A 55 -4.03 6.82 -6.41
CA ILE A 55 -3.04 5.83 -6.76
C ILE A 55 -3.77 4.56 -7.20
N ILE A 56 -3.47 4.11 -8.42
CA ILE A 56 -3.85 2.79 -8.88
C ILE A 56 -2.76 1.83 -8.43
N ALA A 57 -3.03 1.07 -7.36
CA ALA A 57 -2.07 0.14 -6.80
C ALA A 57 -2.08 -1.19 -7.58
N GLU A 58 -0.88 -1.63 -7.92
CA GLU A 58 -0.56 -2.88 -8.61
C GLU A 58 -0.06 -3.96 -7.65
N THR A 59 0.47 -3.58 -6.50
CA THR A 59 0.79 -4.51 -5.41
C THR A 59 0.39 -3.90 -4.08
N LEU A 60 0.04 -4.76 -3.12
CA LEU A 60 -0.21 -4.39 -1.74
C LEU A 60 0.38 -5.45 -0.83
N GLU A 61 1.28 -5.01 0.05
CA GLU A 61 1.96 -5.84 1.03
C GLU A 61 1.66 -5.28 2.43
N LYS A 62 1.25 -6.15 3.35
CA LYS A 62 1.01 -5.76 4.74
C LYS A 62 2.34 -5.64 5.47
N THR A 63 2.69 -4.44 5.91
CA THR A 63 3.93 -4.19 6.65
C THR A 63 3.68 -4.38 8.14
N ASN A 64 3.83 -5.61 8.62
CA ASN A 64 3.87 -5.85 10.05
C ASN A 64 5.12 -5.16 10.63
N LYS A 65 4.96 -4.37 11.70
CA LYS A 65 6.07 -3.69 12.41
C LYS A 65 7.22 -4.63 12.79
N LEU A 66 6.95 -5.93 12.99
CA LEU A 66 7.97 -6.94 13.26
C LEU A 66 8.86 -7.22 12.05
N GLY A 67 8.27 -7.26 10.85
CA GLY A 67 8.99 -7.53 9.60
C GLY A 67 9.93 -6.38 9.22
N SER A 68 9.48 -5.14 9.39
CA SER A 68 10.30 -3.96 9.12
C SER A 68 11.48 -3.81 10.09
N LEU A 69 11.33 -4.27 11.34
CA LEU A 69 12.43 -4.32 12.30
C LEU A 69 13.44 -5.42 11.93
N PHE A 70 12.95 -6.58 11.46
CA PHE A 70 13.80 -7.67 10.99
C PHE A 70 14.59 -7.27 9.73
N GLU A 71 13.95 -6.63 8.74
CA GLU A 71 14.62 -6.10 7.54
C GLU A 71 15.74 -5.10 7.91
N LYS A 72 15.46 -4.17 8.84
CA LYS A 72 16.48 -3.24 9.34
C LYS A 72 17.65 -3.95 10.02
N LEU A 73 17.36 -4.99 10.80
CA LEU A 73 18.38 -5.79 11.48
C LEU A 73 19.25 -6.54 10.47
N GLU A 74 18.67 -7.12 9.41
CA GLU A 74 19.45 -7.76 8.34
C GLU A 74 20.31 -6.76 7.55
N MET A 75 19.78 -5.56 7.27
CA MET A 75 20.54 -4.49 6.63
C MET A 75 21.75 -4.07 7.47
N LEU A 76 21.56 -3.89 8.78
CA LEU A 76 22.62 -3.58 9.74
C LEU A 76 23.66 -4.70 9.79
N LYS A 77 23.24 -5.96 9.82
CA LYS A 77 24.18 -7.11 9.77
C LYS A 77 25.05 -7.06 8.52
N LYS A 78 24.46 -6.83 7.33
CA LYS A 78 25.21 -6.72 6.06
C LYS A 78 26.17 -5.52 5.98
N MET A 79 25.95 -4.49 6.79
CA MET A 79 26.78 -3.28 6.77
C MET A 79 28.01 -3.40 7.68
N TYR A 80 27.91 -4.25 8.71
CA TYR A 80 28.97 -4.48 9.71
C TYR A 80 29.70 -5.82 9.55
N LEU A 81 29.28 -6.67 8.62
CA LEU A 81 29.96 -7.88 8.14
C LEU A 81 30.51 -7.64 6.74
#